data_AF-A0A523TP09-F1
#
_entry.id   AF-A0A523TP09-F1
#
_cell.length_a   1.000
_cell.length_b   1.000
_cell.length_c   1.000
_cell.angle_alpha   90.00
_cell.angle_beta   90.00
_cell.angle_gamma   90.00
#
_symmetry.space_group_name_H-M   'P 1'
#
loop_
_entity.id
_entity.type
_entity.pdbx_description
1 polymer ?
#
loop_
_entity_poly.entity_id
_entity_poly.type
_entity_poly.pdbx_seq_one_letter_code
_entity_poly.pdbx_strand_id
1 'polypeptide(L)'
;MKNSKKHVIVIILLLSLVLFKPLISETKKVEKEEIVLRPQAMGVYEKWSYLTAGPITSSPLIVDLDGNTELETIVCSIDKIYCISNSGNQIWNYTTENTIHSSPIFADLDSDSKMEVIVGCDDGKVYCLNYNGTLRWIYQTGFQIDKASASVADLDRDGTVEIIVGNKANVVFCLSHEGNQEWNYTADDEINTTPAIADIDADGYFDIILNSDDHYAHCLDHIGTLKWKFDAASVLWSSPAIADLTDDGKLEIVINNPAVLYCLNHTGKQLWNYSIATFFSSPIIADLDADGNFEIIAGCNDQKVYCLSNGGVQIWNYTIGAMIYSAPSSADLDGDGTLEVLIGSNDNRLYCLSHNGSQEWNFTTSGDIRTTPAIADLDGDGILDIILCSYDSKVYCLGFSGVISSGNQQWYHPRGSIFGTGVLDTDSDLLDDTTEGYYGTNTLNADSDSDTIADGQEVIIYITNPTSDDSDLDGLTDDEEIFIYNTDPNKKDTDSDGYSDYIEISYGSDPNDSNDHPPTTITPPPVTVTPPPETITLPPETTTHNQTITITAGIMLGSVVLIVASSLTISVIVYRRRRK
;
A
#
# COMPACT_ATOMS: atom_id res chain seq x y z
N MET A 1 -11.50 86.59 -11.90
CA MET A 1 -10.38 87.56 -11.93
C MET A 1 -9.14 86.88 -11.37
N LYS A 2 -8.01 86.95 -12.10
CA LYS A 2 -6.57 86.93 -11.71
C LYS A 2 -6.16 86.09 -10.47
N ASN A 3 -5.09 85.31 -10.46
CA ASN A 3 -3.89 85.27 -11.32
C ASN A 3 -3.13 83.96 -11.06
N SER A 4 -2.38 83.54 -12.09
CA SER A 4 -1.46 82.39 -12.11
C SER A 4 -0.18 82.62 -11.31
N LYS A 5 0.49 81.50 -10.95
CA LYS A 5 1.96 81.34 -11.01
C LYS A 5 2.32 79.84 -10.99
N LYS A 6 2.87 79.35 -12.10
CA LYS A 6 3.62 78.08 -12.21
C LYS A 6 4.99 78.24 -11.55
N HIS A 7 5.53 77.24 -10.86
CA HIS A 7 6.99 77.01 -10.72
C HIS A 7 7.27 75.50 -10.75
N VAL A 8 8.29 75.16 -11.55
CA VAL A 8 8.87 73.84 -11.80
C VAL A 8 9.83 73.49 -10.65
N ILE A 9 9.84 72.25 -10.19
CA ILE A 9 10.90 71.73 -9.31
C ILE A 9 11.52 70.50 -9.98
N VAL A 10 12.82 70.66 -10.28
CA VAL A 10 13.77 69.66 -10.77
C VAL A 10 14.31 68.91 -9.56
N ILE A 11 14.23 67.58 -9.55
CA ILE A 11 14.85 66.74 -8.52
C ILE A 11 16.22 66.31 -9.02
N ILE A 12 17.27 66.80 -8.34
CA ILE A 12 18.67 66.42 -8.52
C ILE A 12 18.97 65.32 -7.49
N LEU A 13 19.33 64.13 -7.95
CA LEU A 13 19.86 63.05 -7.11
C LEU A 13 21.36 63.29 -6.91
N LEU A 14 21.77 63.56 -5.66
CA LEU A 14 23.16 63.77 -5.27
C LEU A 14 23.74 62.47 -4.73
N LEU A 15 24.66 61.89 -5.50
CA LEU A 15 25.60 60.85 -5.09
C LEU A 15 26.64 61.50 -4.16
N SER A 16 26.88 60.93 -2.97
CA SER A 16 28.07 61.25 -2.19
C SER A 16 28.68 60.00 -1.58
N LEU A 17 29.79 59.60 -2.20
CA LEU A 17 30.83 58.71 -1.69
C LEU A 17 31.26 59.15 -0.29
N VAL A 18 31.30 58.23 0.68
CA VAL A 18 32.05 58.42 1.93
C VAL A 18 33.04 57.27 2.11
N LEU A 19 34.28 57.69 2.37
CA LEU A 19 35.52 56.94 2.41
C LEU A 19 35.57 55.83 3.48
N PHE A 20 36.13 54.68 3.10
CA PHE A 20 36.56 53.62 4.01
C PHE A 20 37.75 54.09 4.88
N LYS A 21 37.61 53.95 6.20
CA LYS A 21 38.72 53.78 7.16
C LYS A 21 38.51 52.45 7.88
N PRO A 22 39.53 51.60 8.06
CA PRO A 22 39.36 50.39 8.84
C PRO A 22 39.47 50.75 10.33
N LEU A 23 38.40 50.54 11.09
CA LEU A 23 38.49 50.42 12.54
C LEU A 23 38.30 48.95 12.90
N ILE A 24 39.38 48.37 13.43
CA ILE A 24 39.37 47.11 14.16
C ILE A 24 38.62 47.36 15.47
N SER A 25 37.45 46.75 15.66
CA SER A 25 36.89 46.57 17.01
C SER A 25 36.05 45.29 17.10
N GLU A 26 36.54 44.38 17.93
CA GLU A 26 35.82 43.39 18.75
C GLU A 26 34.60 42.69 18.13
N THR A 27 34.81 41.43 17.75
CA THR A 27 33.74 40.46 17.52
C THR A 27 32.94 40.22 18.80
N LYS A 28 31.77 40.85 18.91
CA LYS A 28 30.67 40.27 19.69
C LYS A 28 30.09 39.11 18.90
N LYS A 29 30.10 37.90 19.50
CA LYS A 29 29.27 36.78 19.05
C LYS A 29 27.83 37.28 18.98
N VAL A 30 27.31 37.45 17.77
CA VAL A 30 25.88 37.43 17.54
C VAL A 30 25.54 35.94 17.50
N GLU A 31 24.91 35.45 18.55
CA GLU A 31 24.21 34.17 18.48
C GLU A 31 23.18 34.33 17.35
N LYS A 32 23.35 33.53 16.29
CA LYS A 32 22.25 33.24 15.38
C LYS A 32 21.21 32.56 16.25
N GLU A 33 20.17 33.28 16.64
CA GLU A 33 18.90 32.62 16.91
C GLU A 33 18.51 31.97 15.58
N GLU A 34 18.75 30.67 15.48
CA GLU A 34 17.97 29.84 14.57
C GLU A 34 16.51 30.10 14.92
N ILE A 35 15.79 30.73 13.99
CA ILE A 35 14.35 30.65 13.97
C ILE A 35 14.07 29.18 13.69
N VAL A 36 13.97 28.39 14.74
CA VAL A 36 13.31 27.09 14.68
C VAL A 36 11.87 27.43 14.32
N LEU A 37 11.55 27.33 13.03
CA LEU A 37 10.18 27.18 12.61
C LEU A 37 9.72 25.92 13.32
N ARG A 38 8.97 26.08 14.41
CA ARG A 38 8.19 24.97 14.93
C ARG A 38 7.27 24.55 13.78
N PRO A 39 7.17 23.25 13.46
CA PRO A 39 6.10 22.79 12.59
C PRO A 39 4.80 23.45 13.10
N GLN A 40 4.08 24.15 12.22
CA GLN A 40 2.70 24.47 12.56
C GLN A 40 2.03 23.13 12.79
N ALA A 41 1.34 22.97 13.92
CA ALA A 41 0.58 21.76 14.20
C ALA A 41 -0.27 21.45 12.96
N MET A 42 -0.06 20.27 12.38
CA MET A 42 -0.85 19.79 11.25
C MET A 42 -2.33 19.95 11.61
N GLY A 43 -3.04 20.75 10.81
CA GLY A 43 -4.47 20.91 11.00
C GLY A 43 -5.20 19.86 10.17
N VAL A 44 -5.77 18.85 10.82
CA VAL A 44 -6.71 17.92 10.19
C VAL A 44 -8.05 18.61 9.96
N TYR A 45 -8.64 18.45 8.77
CA TYR A 45 -9.95 18.99 8.43
C TYR A 45 -10.75 18.03 7.56
N GLU A 46 -12.08 18.13 7.61
CA GLU A 46 -12.97 17.37 6.71
C GLU A 46 -12.88 17.96 5.29
N LYS A 47 -12.30 17.23 4.33
CA LYS A 47 -12.33 17.57 2.89
C LYS A 47 -13.75 17.42 2.37
N TRP A 48 -14.39 16.29 2.64
CA TRP A 48 -15.79 16.02 2.33
C TRP A 48 -16.37 14.94 3.24
N SER A 49 -17.70 14.86 3.30
CA SER A 49 -18.42 13.71 3.85
C SER A 49 -19.58 13.28 2.97
N TYR A 50 -19.83 11.97 2.92
CA TYR A 50 -20.90 11.36 2.13
C TYR A 50 -21.86 10.60 3.05
N LEU A 51 -23.17 10.87 2.93
CA LEU A 51 -24.21 10.22 3.73
C LEU A 51 -24.71 8.95 3.02
N THR A 52 -24.55 7.80 3.66
CA THR A 52 -25.01 6.50 3.17
C THR A 52 -26.42 6.16 3.69
N ALA A 53 -26.94 4.98 3.32
CA ALA A 53 -28.28 4.53 3.71
C ALA A 53 -28.40 4.24 5.22
N GLY A 54 -27.29 4.00 5.90
CA GLY A 54 -27.25 3.76 7.34
C GLY A 54 -25.85 3.52 7.88
N PRO A 55 -25.72 2.99 9.12
CA PRO A 55 -24.44 2.78 9.75
C PRO A 55 -23.49 1.94 8.88
N ILE A 56 -22.22 2.32 8.86
CA ILE A 56 -21.19 1.62 8.10
C ILE A 56 -20.40 0.76 9.08
N THR A 57 -20.29 -0.53 8.77
CA THR A 57 -19.58 -1.52 9.59
C THR A 57 -18.42 -2.18 8.86
N SER A 58 -18.37 -2.03 7.53
CA SER A 58 -17.25 -2.43 6.70
C SER A 58 -16.20 -1.33 6.68
N SER A 59 -14.93 -1.70 6.71
CA SER A 59 -13.86 -0.74 6.45
C SER A 59 -13.92 -0.25 4.98
N PRO A 60 -13.57 1.02 4.72
CA PRO A 60 -13.51 1.56 3.37
C PRO A 60 -12.33 0.96 2.59
N LEU A 61 -12.51 0.84 1.28
CA LEU A 61 -11.48 0.49 0.31
C LEU A 61 -11.20 1.71 -0.57
N ILE A 62 -9.92 2.01 -0.84
CA ILE A 62 -9.50 3.02 -1.81
C ILE A 62 -8.80 2.27 -2.94
N VAL A 63 -9.16 2.54 -4.19
CA VAL A 63 -8.63 1.83 -5.37
C VAL A 63 -8.93 2.63 -6.64
N ASP A 64 -8.02 2.60 -7.62
CA ASP A 64 -8.32 2.99 -9.00
C ASP A 64 -9.09 1.86 -9.68
N LEU A 65 -10.40 2.02 -9.81
CA LEU A 65 -11.24 0.94 -10.35
C LEU A 65 -11.13 0.81 -11.87
N ASP A 66 -10.89 1.90 -12.57
CA ASP A 66 -11.05 1.96 -14.04
C ASP A 66 -9.74 2.20 -14.80
N GLY A 67 -8.61 2.23 -14.09
CA GLY A 67 -7.25 2.35 -14.61
C GLY A 67 -6.92 3.77 -15.06
N ASN A 68 -7.60 4.78 -14.51
CA ASN A 68 -7.47 6.17 -14.95
C ASN A 68 -6.55 7.02 -14.06
N THR A 69 -5.94 6.45 -13.01
CA THR A 69 -5.10 7.05 -11.96
C THR A 69 -5.83 7.93 -10.94
N GLU A 70 -7.14 8.18 -11.10
CA GLU A 70 -7.98 8.79 -10.08
C GLU A 70 -8.51 7.69 -9.14
N LEU A 71 -8.42 7.94 -7.83
CA LEU A 71 -8.84 6.96 -6.84
C LEU A 71 -10.33 7.08 -6.52
N GLU A 72 -10.98 5.91 -6.44
CA GLU A 72 -12.32 5.74 -5.91
C GLU A 72 -12.30 5.17 -4.50
N THR A 73 -13.36 5.46 -3.76
CA THR A 73 -13.64 4.88 -2.45
C THR A 73 -14.84 3.94 -2.54
N ILE A 74 -14.66 2.68 -2.15
CA ILE A 74 -15.72 1.68 -2.01
C ILE A 74 -16.10 1.49 -0.54
N VAL A 75 -17.40 1.58 -0.25
CA VAL A 75 -17.94 1.37 1.10
C VAL A 75 -19.23 0.56 1.08
N CYS A 76 -19.44 -0.25 2.13
CA CYS A 76 -20.67 -1.02 2.30
C CYS A 76 -21.49 -0.49 3.50
N SER A 77 -22.75 -0.14 3.25
CA SER A 77 -23.67 0.38 4.27
C SER A 77 -25.00 -0.33 4.18
N ILE A 78 -25.37 -1.03 5.26
CA ILE A 78 -26.53 -1.92 5.30
C ILE A 78 -26.49 -2.87 4.10
N ASP A 79 -27.38 -2.74 3.13
CA ASP A 79 -27.57 -3.60 1.97
C ASP A 79 -26.99 -2.98 0.69
N LYS A 80 -26.13 -1.96 0.81
CA LYS A 80 -25.64 -1.20 -0.34
C LYS A 80 -24.13 -1.11 -0.38
N ILE A 81 -23.59 -1.34 -1.56
CA ILE A 81 -22.20 -1.07 -1.93
C ILE A 81 -22.19 0.27 -2.67
N TYR A 82 -21.35 1.21 -2.26
CA TYR A 82 -21.21 2.52 -2.89
C TYR A 82 -19.81 2.66 -3.45
N CYS A 83 -19.72 3.26 -4.64
CA CYS A 83 -18.50 3.81 -5.19
C CYS A 83 -18.59 5.33 -5.17
N ILE A 84 -17.58 5.98 -4.59
CA ILE A 84 -17.51 7.41 -4.34
C ILE A 84 -16.20 7.92 -4.96
N SER A 85 -16.28 8.95 -5.80
CA SER A 85 -15.09 9.59 -6.39
C SER A 85 -14.21 10.25 -5.32
N ASN A 86 -12.95 10.54 -5.64
CA ASN A 86 -12.05 11.39 -4.84
C ASN A 86 -12.67 12.72 -4.31
N SER A 87 -13.64 13.29 -5.02
CA SER A 87 -14.34 14.53 -4.65
C SER A 87 -15.59 14.34 -3.76
N GLY A 88 -15.86 13.12 -3.30
CA GLY A 88 -17.00 12.79 -2.43
C GLY A 88 -18.35 12.62 -3.14
N ASN A 89 -18.36 12.48 -4.47
CA ASN A 89 -19.58 12.26 -5.25
C ASN A 89 -19.81 10.76 -5.50
N GLN A 90 -21.04 10.29 -5.34
CA GLN A 90 -21.38 8.91 -5.69
C GLN A 90 -21.29 8.69 -7.20
N ILE A 91 -20.50 7.72 -7.62
CA ILE A 91 -20.38 7.27 -9.01
C ILE A 91 -21.48 6.25 -9.30
N TRP A 92 -21.52 5.16 -8.52
CA TRP A 92 -22.54 4.12 -8.61
C TRP A 92 -22.87 3.54 -7.23
N ASN A 93 -23.98 2.80 -7.16
CA ASN A 93 -24.26 1.92 -6.03
C ASN A 93 -24.92 0.61 -6.51
N TYR A 94 -24.74 -0.44 -5.72
CA TYR A 94 -25.37 -1.74 -5.91
C TYR A 94 -26.10 -2.14 -4.63
N THR A 95 -27.24 -2.83 -4.75
CA THR A 95 -28.04 -3.27 -3.59
C THR A 95 -28.07 -4.80 -3.50
N THR A 96 -27.60 -5.34 -2.39
CA THR A 96 -27.64 -6.78 -2.05
C THR A 96 -28.98 -7.15 -1.42
N GLU A 97 -29.22 -8.44 -1.16
CA GLU A 97 -30.49 -8.89 -0.56
C GLU A 97 -30.51 -8.81 0.98
N ASN A 98 -29.36 -8.57 1.60
CA ASN A 98 -29.23 -8.41 3.04
C ASN A 98 -28.04 -7.50 3.40
N THR A 99 -27.82 -7.33 4.70
CA THR A 99 -26.75 -6.50 5.26
C THR A 99 -25.38 -7.01 4.88
N ILE A 100 -24.44 -6.09 4.69
CA ILE A 100 -23.05 -6.32 4.38
C ILE A 100 -22.24 -5.86 5.60
N HIS A 101 -21.55 -6.80 6.23
CA HIS A 101 -20.62 -6.53 7.32
C HIS A 101 -19.17 -6.75 6.91
N SER A 102 -18.93 -7.48 5.81
CA SER A 102 -17.61 -7.71 5.26
C SER A 102 -17.08 -6.44 4.60
N SER A 103 -15.76 -6.29 4.60
CA SER A 103 -15.11 -5.19 3.89
C SER A 103 -14.96 -5.58 2.42
N PRO A 104 -15.20 -4.65 1.48
CA PRO A 104 -14.98 -4.90 0.07
C PRO A 104 -13.50 -5.12 -0.21
N ILE A 105 -13.20 -6.04 -1.13
CA ILE A 105 -11.88 -6.19 -1.73
C ILE A 105 -11.99 -5.98 -3.25
N PHE A 106 -10.85 -5.96 -3.91
CA PHE A 106 -10.79 -5.85 -5.36
C PHE A 106 -9.71 -6.76 -5.94
N ALA A 107 -9.86 -7.06 -7.22
CA ALA A 107 -8.87 -7.77 -8.03
C ALA A 107 -9.20 -7.52 -9.51
N ASP A 108 -8.20 -7.56 -10.37
CA ASP A 108 -8.42 -7.70 -11.82
C ASP A 108 -8.68 -9.19 -12.13
N LEU A 109 -9.94 -9.56 -12.34
CA LEU A 109 -10.34 -10.97 -12.52
C LEU A 109 -10.32 -11.42 -13.99
N ASP A 110 -10.09 -10.51 -14.94
CA ASP A 110 -10.00 -10.84 -16.37
C ASP A 110 -8.86 -10.18 -17.13
N SER A 111 -7.90 -9.63 -16.40
CA SER A 111 -6.70 -9.01 -16.93
C SER A 111 -7.02 -7.85 -17.89
N ASP A 112 -8.11 -7.10 -17.65
CA ASP A 112 -8.50 -5.94 -18.45
C ASP A 112 -7.97 -4.60 -17.92
N SER A 113 -7.14 -4.67 -16.86
CA SER A 113 -6.57 -3.55 -16.12
C SER A 113 -7.62 -2.70 -15.41
N LYS A 114 -8.80 -3.26 -15.13
CA LYS A 114 -9.82 -2.66 -14.28
C LYS A 114 -10.18 -3.61 -13.18
N MET A 115 -10.51 -3.03 -12.04
CA MET A 115 -10.69 -3.79 -10.83
C MET A 115 -12.15 -4.19 -10.65
N GLU A 116 -12.40 -5.48 -10.47
CA GLU A 116 -13.65 -5.98 -9.93
C GLU A 116 -13.72 -5.75 -8.43
N VAL A 117 -14.93 -5.53 -7.91
CA VAL A 117 -15.19 -5.41 -6.47
C VAL A 117 -15.89 -6.68 -5.97
N ILE A 118 -15.32 -7.31 -4.96
CA ILE A 118 -15.83 -8.55 -4.36
C ILE A 118 -16.28 -8.28 -2.92
N VAL A 119 -17.50 -8.74 -2.58
CA VAL A 119 -18.12 -8.50 -1.27
C VAL A 119 -18.90 -9.71 -0.78
N GLY A 120 -18.70 -10.11 0.48
CA GLY A 120 -19.52 -11.11 1.17
C GLY A 120 -20.73 -10.49 1.89
N CYS A 121 -21.88 -11.15 1.87
CA CYS A 121 -23.11 -10.64 2.47
C CYS A 121 -23.78 -11.63 3.45
N ASP A 122 -24.55 -11.10 4.41
CA ASP A 122 -25.36 -11.87 5.36
C ASP A 122 -26.51 -12.66 4.72
N ASP A 123 -26.76 -12.52 3.42
CA ASP A 123 -27.64 -13.42 2.67
C ASP A 123 -26.97 -14.75 2.28
N GLY A 124 -25.69 -14.90 2.64
CA GLY A 124 -24.88 -16.06 2.33
C GLY A 124 -24.46 -16.14 0.87
N LYS A 125 -24.24 -14.98 0.25
CA LYS A 125 -23.72 -14.83 -1.10
C LYS A 125 -22.45 -14.00 -1.12
N VAL A 126 -21.59 -14.33 -2.07
CA VAL A 126 -20.49 -13.49 -2.53
C VAL A 126 -20.95 -12.80 -3.80
N TYR A 127 -20.81 -11.48 -3.83
CA TYR A 127 -21.11 -10.64 -4.98
C TYR A 127 -19.80 -10.19 -5.61
N CYS A 128 -19.69 -10.33 -6.92
CA CYS A 128 -18.63 -9.73 -7.71
C CYS A 128 -19.24 -8.71 -8.67
N LEU A 129 -18.74 -7.48 -8.64
CA LEU A 129 -19.18 -6.36 -9.47
C LEU A 129 -18.03 -5.91 -10.36
N ASN A 130 -18.31 -5.57 -11.61
CA ASN A 130 -17.33 -4.89 -12.47
C ASN A 130 -17.04 -3.47 -11.93
N TYR A 131 -15.94 -2.86 -12.36
CA TYR A 131 -15.53 -1.49 -11.98
C TYR A 131 -16.64 -0.42 -12.05
N ASN A 132 -17.62 -0.60 -12.94
CA ASN A 132 -18.75 0.31 -13.15
C ASN A 132 -19.99 0.01 -12.28
N GLY A 133 -19.90 -0.94 -11.34
CA GLY A 133 -20.96 -1.33 -10.41
C GLY A 133 -22.00 -2.28 -10.99
N THR A 134 -21.79 -2.80 -12.20
CA THR A 134 -22.67 -3.85 -12.76
C THR A 134 -22.30 -5.22 -12.21
N LEU A 135 -23.30 -6.06 -11.98
CA LEU A 135 -23.09 -7.42 -11.48
C LEU A 135 -22.34 -8.27 -12.51
N ARG A 136 -21.23 -8.87 -12.09
CA ARG A 136 -20.45 -9.85 -12.86
C ARG A 136 -20.94 -11.27 -12.58
N TRP A 137 -20.85 -11.70 -11.33
CA TRP A 137 -21.35 -13.01 -10.88
C TRP A 137 -21.77 -13.01 -9.40
N ILE A 138 -22.48 -14.06 -9.00
CA ILE A 138 -22.87 -14.32 -7.61
C ILE A 138 -22.56 -15.78 -7.29
N TYR A 139 -21.86 -16.01 -6.18
CA TYR A 139 -21.69 -17.34 -5.61
C TYR A 139 -22.52 -17.49 -4.32
N GLN A 140 -23.20 -18.63 -4.13
CA GLN A 140 -24.03 -18.89 -2.94
C GLN A 140 -23.30 -19.85 -2.00
N THR A 141 -22.77 -19.33 -0.88
CA THR A 141 -22.12 -20.13 0.17
C THR A 141 -23.13 -20.88 1.04
N GLY A 142 -24.38 -20.40 1.08
CA GLY A 142 -25.51 -21.03 1.77
C GLY A 142 -25.71 -20.62 3.23
N PHE A 143 -24.80 -19.84 3.80
CA PHE A 143 -24.85 -19.28 5.16
C PHE A 143 -24.18 -17.92 5.23
N GLN A 144 -24.53 -17.12 6.24
CA GLN A 144 -24.13 -15.72 6.33
C GLN A 144 -22.61 -15.52 6.25
N ILE A 145 -22.22 -14.50 5.48
CA ILE A 145 -20.86 -13.96 5.45
C ILE A 145 -20.92 -12.62 6.18
N ASP A 146 -20.63 -12.66 7.48
CA ASP A 146 -20.73 -11.49 8.36
C ASP A 146 -19.45 -10.65 8.23
N LYS A 147 -18.46 -10.85 9.12
CA LYS A 147 -17.25 -10.03 9.18
C LYS A 147 -16.07 -10.57 8.38
N ALA A 148 -16.14 -11.82 7.94
CA ALA A 148 -15.13 -12.43 7.09
C ALA A 148 -15.12 -11.69 5.75
N SER A 149 -14.13 -10.81 5.56
CA SER A 149 -13.85 -10.26 4.23
C SER A 149 -13.16 -11.34 3.42
N ALA A 150 -13.28 -11.28 2.10
CA ALA A 150 -12.56 -12.20 1.24
C ALA A 150 -11.07 -11.81 1.16
N SER A 151 -10.24 -12.72 0.65
CA SER A 151 -8.84 -12.48 0.28
C SER A 151 -8.62 -13.04 -1.13
N VAL A 152 -7.67 -12.48 -1.88
CA VAL A 152 -7.38 -12.87 -3.26
C VAL A 152 -5.89 -13.17 -3.44
N ALA A 153 -5.57 -14.21 -4.20
CA ALA A 153 -4.22 -14.54 -4.64
C ALA A 153 -4.31 -15.61 -5.74
N ASP A 154 -3.33 -15.69 -6.63
CA ASP A 154 -3.19 -16.83 -7.55
C ASP A 154 -2.62 -18.03 -6.76
N LEU A 155 -3.50 -18.96 -6.38
CA LEU A 155 -3.14 -20.07 -5.50
C LEU A 155 -2.57 -21.25 -6.27
N ASP A 156 -3.02 -21.47 -7.51
CA ASP A 156 -2.61 -22.60 -8.33
C ASP A 156 -1.60 -22.26 -9.44
N ARG A 157 -1.26 -20.98 -9.55
CA ARG A 157 -0.28 -20.38 -10.47
C ARG A 157 -0.72 -20.46 -11.93
N ASP A 158 -2.01 -20.29 -12.19
CA ASP A 158 -2.56 -20.32 -13.54
C ASP A 158 -2.61 -18.94 -14.23
N GLY A 159 -2.15 -17.89 -13.54
CA GLY A 159 -2.16 -16.50 -13.99
C GLY A 159 -3.49 -15.78 -13.69
N THR A 160 -4.44 -16.43 -13.04
CA THR A 160 -5.68 -15.83 -12.53
C THR A 160 -5.75 -15.95 -11.02
N VAL A 161 -6.49 -15.03 -10.38
CA VAL A 161 -6.58 -15.02 -8.92
C VAL A 161 -7.80 -15.78 -8.40
N GLU A 162 -7.60 -16.53 -7.32
CA GLU A 162 -8.65 -17.17 -6.55
C GLU A 162 -9.14 -16.26 -5.43
N ILE A 163 -10.41 -16.43 -5.06
CA ILE A 163 -11.08 -15.73 -3.97
C ILE A 163 -11.29 -16.71 -2.81
N ILE A 164 -10.67 -16.43 -1.65
CA ILE A 164 -10.89 -17.15 -0.41
C ILE A 164 -11.90 -16.43 0.48
N VAL A 165 -12.94 -17.14 0.92
CA VAL A 165 -14.00 -16.56 1.75
C VAL A 165 -14.56 -17.55 2.78
N GLY A 166 -14.66 -17.10 4.04
CA GLY A 166 -15.27 -17.84 5.14
C GLY A 166 -16.75 -17.52 5.36
N ASN A 167 -17.49 -18.44 5.99
CA ASN A 167 -18.86 -18.20 6.42
C ASN A 167 -19.14 -18.67 7.86
N LYS A 168 -20.32 -18.29 8.37
CA LYS A 168 -20.82 -18.67 9.70
C LYS A 168 -21.24 -20.13 9.85
N ALA A 169 -21.26 -20.91 8.77
CA ALA A 169 -21.44 -22.36 8.85
C ALA A 169 -20.10 -23.06 8.69
N ASN A 170 -19.08 -22.55 9.37
CA ASN A 170 -17.80 -23.24 9.58
C ASN A 170 -17.06 -23.68 8.30
N VAL A 171 -17.37 -23.08 7.15
CA VAL A 171 -16.78 -23.43 5.86
C VAL A 171 -16.01 -22.25 5.28
N VAL A 172 -14.82 -22.54 4.76
CA VAL A 172 -14.06 -21.67 3.85
C VAL A 172 -14.17 -22.21 2.44
N PHE A 173 -14.38 -21.31 1.49
CA PHE A 173 -14.47 -21.62 0.06
C PHE A 173 -13.30 -20.97 -0.65
N CYS A 174 -12.74 -21.69 -1.62
CA CYS A 174 -11.96 -21.11 -2.70
C CYS A 174 -12.85 -21.03 -3.94
N LEU A 175 -12.90 -19.85 -4.54
CA LEU A 175 -13.64 -19.58 -5.77
C LEU A 175 -12.66 -19.13 -6.84
N SER A 176 -12.80 -19.61 -8.07
CA SER A 176 -12.04 -19.11 -9.21
C SER A 176 -12.43 -17.68 -9.57
N HIS A 177 -11.64 -17.03 -10.43
CA HIS A 177 -11.92 -15.69 -10.98
C HIS A 177 -13.33 -15.56 -11.66
N GLU A 178 -13.89 -16.68 -12.14
CA GLU A 178 -15.26 -16.76 -12.70
C GLU A 178 -16.37 -16.96 -11.64
N GLY A 179 -16.02 -17.10 -10.36
CA GLY A 179 -16.96 -17.34 -9.26
C GLY A 179 -17.39 -18.81 -9.11
N ASN A 180 -16.63 -19.76 -9.66
CA ASN A 180 -16.88 -21.18 -9.51
C ASN A 180 -16.15 -21.73 -8.28
N GLN A 181 -16.80 -22.60 -7.49
CA GLN A 181 -16.11 -23.22 -6.35
C GLN A 181 -15.09 -24.26 -6.82
N GLU A 182 -13.85 -24.11 -6.38
CA GLU A 182 -12.78 -25.06 -6.66
C GLU A 182 -12.67 -26.09 -5.54
N TRP A 183 -12.50 -25.60 -4.31
CA TRP A 183 -12.43 -26.42 -3.12
C TRP A 183 -13.12 -25.74 -1.93
N ASN A 184 -13.35 -26.51 -0.88
CA ASN A 184 -13.77 -25.98 0.41
C ASN A 184 -13.11 -26.74 1.56
N TYR A 185 -12.98 -26.05 2.69
CA TYR A 185 -12.49 -26.58 3.95
C TYR A 185 -13.54 -26.35 5.03
N THR A 186 -13.77 -27.35 5.90
CA THR A 186 -14.75 -27.26 6.99
C THR A 186 -14.03 -27.34 8.33
N ALA A 187 -14.11 -26.25 9.11
CA ALA A 187 -13.66 -26.18 10.50
C ALA A 187 -14.73 -26.74 11.46
N ASP A 188 -14.49 -26.71 12.76
CA ASP A 188 -15.43 -27.22 13.76
C ASP A 188 -16.46 -26.16 14.23
N ASP A 189 -16.25 -24.88 13.91
CA ASP A 189 -17.11 -23.74 14.27
C ASP A 189 -16.92 -22.55 13.29
N GLU A 190 -17.65 -21.45 13.48
CA GLU A 190 -17.76 -20.31 12.55
C GLU A 190 -16.40 -19.76 12.07
N ILE A 191 -16.32 -19.40 10.76
CA ILE A 191 -15.21 -18.64 10.19
C ILE A 191 -15.67 -17.20 9.94
N ASN A 192 -15.37 -16.32 10.89
CA ASN A 192 -15.78 -14.90 10.86
C ASN A 192 -14.61 -13.93 10.69
N THR A 193 -13.43 -14.44 10.32
CA THR A 193 -12.21 -13.65 10.15
C THR A 193 -11.82 -13.60 8.69
N THR A 194 -11.15 -12.54 8.27
CA THR A 194 -10.56 -12.47 6.94
C THR A 194 -9.35 -13.42 6.89
N PRO A 195 -9.25 -14.33 5.91
CA PRO A 195 -8.06 -15.15 5.68
C PRO A 195 -6.82 -14.29 5.44
N ALA A 196 -5.65 -14.75 5.87
CA ALA A 196 -4.38 -14.20 5.37
C ALA A 196 -3.69 -15.25 4.51
N ILE A 197 -3.03 -14.81 3.45
CA ILE A 197 -2.42 -15.64 2.41
C ILE A 197 -0.95 -15.26 2.29
N ALA A 198 -0.07 -16.25 2.39
CA ALA A 198 1.38 -16.09 2.25
C ALA A 198 2.03 -17.46 2.04
N ASP A 199 3.21 -17.53 1.42
CA ASP A 199 3.99 -18.78 1.35
C ASP A 199 4.66 -19.01 2.71
N ILE A 200 3.91 -19.65 3.62
CA ILE A 200 4.32 -19.76 5.02
C ILE A 200 5.51 -20.72 5.18
N ASP A 201 5.56 -21.82 4.42
CA ASP A 201 6.64 -22.81 4.54
C ASP A 201 7.71 -22.76 3.44
N ALA A 202 7.66 -21.74 2.59
CA ALA A 202 8.61 -21.49 1.51
C ALA A 202 8.69 -22.64 0.50
N ASP A 203 7.52 -23.24 0.18
CA ASP A 203 7.39 -24.30 -0.82
C ASP A 203 7.05 -23.80 -2.22
N GLY A 204 6.86 -22.47 -2.35
CA GLY A 204 6.44 -21.76 -3.54
C GLY A 204 4.92 -21.54 -3.60
N TYR A 205 4.10 -22.37 -2.97
CA TYR A 205 2.67 -22.18 -3.03
C TYR A 205 2.18 -21.36 -1.84
N PHE A 206 1.20 -20.50 -2.09
CA PHE A 206 0.56 -19.76 -1.03
C PHE A 206 -0.19 -20.69 -0.06
N ASP A 207 0.01 -20.44 1.23
CA ASP A 207 -0.75 -21.03 2.32
C ASP A 207 -1.80 -20.06 2.83
N ILE A 208 -2.88 -20.60 3.38
CA ILE A 208 -4.01 -19.82 3.89
C ILE A 208 -4.10 -19.98 5.41
N ILE A 209 -3.96 -18.87 6.14
CA ILE A 209 -4.17 -18.80 7.58
C ILE A 209 -5.61 -18.35 7.89
N LEU A 210 -6.31 -19.15 8.70
CA LEU A 210 -7.69 -18.94 9.08
C LEU A 210 -7.87 -18.99 10.59
N ASN A 211 -8.62 -18.03 11.13
CA ASN A 211 -8.99 -18.01 12.55
C ASN A 211 -10.47 -18.38 12.71
N SER A 212 -10.74 -19.34 13.60
CA SER A 212 -12.06 -19.93 13.81
C SER A 212 -12.56 -19.77 15.25
N ASP A 213 -13.89 -19.74 15.40
CA ASP A 213 -14.55 -19.78 16.71
C ASP A 213 -14.33 -21.13 17.42
N ASP A 214 -13.82 -22.16 16.72
CA ASP A 214 -13.46 -23.47 17.27
C ASP A 214 -12.21 -23.47 18.16
N HIS A 215 -11.64 -22.29 18.40
CA HIS A 215 -10.43 -22.03 19.18
C HIS A 215 -9.12 -22.31 18.46
N TYR A 216 -9.17 -22.65 17.16
CA TYR A 216 -7.99 -22.94 16.36
C TYR A 216 -7.71 -21.87 15.32
N ALA A 217 -6.42 -21.54 15.20
CA ALA A 217 -5.88 -21.01 13.96
C ALA A 217 -5.50 -22.21 13.08
N HIS A 218 -5.93 -22.20 11.82
CA HIS A 218 -5.69 -23.25 10.84
C HIS A 218 -4.76 -22.71 9.75
N CYS A 219 -3.83 -23.54 9.29
CA CYS A 219 -3.02 -23.29 8.10
C CYS A 219 -3.37 -24.35 7.07
N LEU A 220 -3.85 -23.91 5.91
CA LEU A 220 -4.17 -24.74 4.76
C LEU A 220 -3.12 -24.52 3.67
N ASP A 221 -2.84 -25.55 2.86
CA ASP A 221 -2.13 -25.37 1.59
C ASP A 221 -3.03 -24.77 0.51
N HIS A 222 -2.45 -24.41 -0.64
CA HIS A 222 -3.12 -23.82 -1.80
C HIS A 222 -4.35 -24.61 -2.31
N ILE A 223 -4.42 -25.94 -2.08
CA ILE A 223 -5.57 -26.78 -2.45
C ILE A 223 -6.56 -27.02 -1.29
N GLY A 224 -6.41 -26.33 -0.17
CA GLY A 224 -7.32 -26.39 0.97
C GLY A 224 -7.09 -27.56 1.94
N THR A 225 -5.93 -28.22 1.89
CA THR A 225 -5.55 -29.29 2.82
C THR A 225 -4.92 -28.71 4.08
N LEU A 226 -5.38 -29.16 5.25
CA LEU A 226 -4.84 -28.73 6.54
C LEU A 226 -3.37 -29.18 6.72
N LYS A 227 -2.45 -28.21 6.83
CA LYS A 227 -1.04 -28.42 7.20
C LYS A 227 -0.87 -28.53 8.72
N TRP A 228 -1.37 -27.54 9.45
CA TRP A 228 -1.32 -27.52 10.91
C TRP A 228 -2.47 -26.71 11.51
N LYS A 229 -2.70 -26.90 12.82
CA LYS A 229 -3.59 -26.04 13.62
C LYS A 229 -3.01 -25.74 14.98
N PHE A 230 -3.26 -24.53 15.48
CA PHE A 230 -2.81 -24.06 16.78
C PHE A 230 -4.01 -23.80 17.71
N ASP A 231 -4.00 -24.41 18.90
CA ASP A 231 -5.04 -24.22 19.93
C ASP A 231 -4.79 -22.93 20.70
N ALA A 232 -5.58 -21.90 20.41
CA ALA A 232 -5.54 -20.61 21.09
C ALA A 232 -6.35 -20.59 22.39
N ALA A 233 -6.88 -21.73 22.86
CA ALA A 233 -7.63 -21.90 24.10
C ALA A 233 -8.94 -21.10 24.22
N SER A 234 -9.32 -20.31 23.21
CA SER A 234 -10.57 -19.56 23.12
C SER A 234 -10.82 -19.16 21.66
N VAL A 235 -12.04 -18.69 21.39
CA VAL A 235 -12.51 -18.21 20.08
C VAL A 235 -11.53 -17.19 19.47
N LEU A 236 -11.38 -17.19 18.14
CA LEU A 236 -10.53 -16.24 17.43
C LEU A 236 -11.39 -15.36 16.52
N TRP A 237 -11.74 -14.15 16.98
CA TRP A 237 -12.60 -13.20 16.23
C TRP A 237 -11.85 -12.16 15.41
N SER A 238 -10.53 -12.26 15.35
CA SER A 238 -9.67 -11.28 14.69
C SER A 238 -8.89 -11.93 13.56
N SER A 239 -8.67 -11.18 12.48
CA SER A 239 -7.83 -11.62 11.37
C SER A 239 -6.38 -11.82 11.82
N PRO A 240 -5.69 -12.83 11.29
CA PRO A 240 -4.25 -12.99 11.45
C PRO A 240 -3.48 -11.87 10.72
N ALA A 241 -2.28 -11.57 11.20
CA ALA A 241 -1.28 -10.75 10.50
C ALA A 241 0.00 -11.58 10.31
N ILE A 242 0.67 -11.42 9.17
CA ILE A 242 1.83 -12.22 8.75
C ILE A 242 2.98 -11.28 8.39
N ALA A 243 4.19 -11.55 8.90
CA ALA A 243 5.41 -10.85 8.52
C ALA A 243 6.65 -11.65 8.96
N ASP A 244 7.82 -11.40 8.37
CA ASP A 244 9.09 -11.88 8.91
C ASP A 244 9.51 -11.03 10.12
N LEU A 245 8.95 -11.36 11.29
CA LEU A 245 9.19 -10.61 12.53
C LEU A 245 10.62 -10.75 13.07
N THR A 246 11.32 -11.81 12.65
CA THR A 246 12.63 -12.17 13.18
C THR A 246 13.80 -11.90 12.23
N ASP A 247 13.52 -11.42 11.02
CA ASP A 247 14.50 -11.16 9.96
C ASP A 247 15.34 -12.43 9.67
N ASP A 248 14.68 -13.59 9.67
CA ASP A 248 15.31 -14.89 9.46
C ASP A 248 14.94 -15.54 8.11
N GLY A 249 14.17 -14.82 7.29
CA GLY A 249 13.65 -15.22 6.00
C GLY A 249 12.37 -16.05 6.11
N LYS A 250 11.82 -16.25 7.31
CA LYS A 250 10.60 -17.05 7.53
C LYS A 250 9.50 -16.22 8.14
N LEU A 251 8.28 -16.52 7.71
CA LEU A 251 7.13 -15.79 8.16
C LEU A 251 6.67 -16.22 9.56
N GLU A 252 6.42 -15.23 10.40
CA GLU A 252 5.70 -15.35 11.65
C GLU A 252 4.24 -14.94 11.47
N ILE A 253 3.37 -15.54 12.28
CA ILE A 253 1.93 -15.31 12.27
C ILE A 253 1.51 -14.76 13.63
N VAL A 254 0.91 -13.57 13.63
CA VAL A 254 0.33 -12.95 14.81
C VAL A 254 -1.19 -13.14 14.81
N ILE A 255 -1.70 -13.75 15.87
CA ILE A 255 -3.14 -14.00 16.07
C ILE A 255 -3.55 -13.61 17.48
N ASN A 256 -4.84 -13.41 17.71
CA ASN A 256 -5.35 -13.14 19.05
C ASN A 256 -6.70 -13.80 19.34
N ASN A 257 -6.82 -14.24 20.58
CA ASN A 257 -8.10 -14.51 21.21
C ASN A 257 -8.52 -13.29 22.06
N PRO A 258 -9.70 -13.32 22.74
CA PRO A 258 -10.15 -12.21 23.57
C PRO A 258 -9.30 -11.84 24.80
N ALA A 259 -8.16 -12.46 25.06
CA ALA A 259 -7.32 -12.18 26.23
C ALA A 259 -5.82 -12.26 25.92
N VAL A 260 -5.43 -12.92 24.83
CA VAL A 260 -4.04 -13.26 24.55
C VAL A 260 -3.76 -13.01 23.08
N LEU A 261 -2.68 -12.26 22.84
CA LEU A 261 -2.02 -12.15 21.55
C LEU A 261 -0.90 -13.19 21.48
N TYR A 262 -0.84 -13.95 20.39
CA TYR A 262 0.15 -14.99 20.15
C TYR A 262 0.97 -14.63 18.93
N CYS A 263 2.25 -14.98 18.96
CA CYS A 263 3.07 -15.10 17.76
C CYS A 263 3.45 -16.57 17.56
N LEU A 264 3.20 -17.06 16.37
CA LEU A 264 3.51 -18.40 15.90
C LEU A 264 4.60 -18.29 14.83
N ASN A 265 5.46 -19.29 14.72
CA ASN A 265 6.34 -19.41 13.55
C ASN A 265 5.60 -20.07 12.38
N HIS A 266 6.26 -20.14 11.21
CA HIS A 266 5.79 -20.87 10.02
C HIS A 266 5.24 -22.29 10.24
N THR A 267 5.67 -23.00 11.30
CA THR A 267 5.19 -24.36 11.61
C THR A 267 3.96 -24.39 12.53
N GLY A 268 3.36 -23.24 12.85
CA GLY A 268 2.25 -23.11 13.79
C GLY A 268 2.66 -23.25 15.27
N LYS A 269 3.96 -23.19 15.57
CA LYS A 269 4.46 -23.30 16.94
C LYS A 269 4.56 -21.92 17.58
N GLN A 270 3.94 -21.77 18.76
CA GLN A 270 4.04 -20.55 19.55
C GLN A 270 5.50 -20.19 19.88
N LEU A 271 5.90 -18.97 19.52
CA LEU A 271 7.15 -18.32 19.91
C LEU A 271 6.98 -17.58 21.23
N TRP A 272 5.98 -16.71 21.31
CA TRP A 272 5.65 -15.95 22.51
C TRP A 272 4.14 -15.66 22.58
N ASN A 273 3.70 -15.17 23.74
CA ASN A 273 2.36 -14.62 23.89
C ASN A 273 2.37 -13.42 24.84
N TYR A 274 1.39 -12.54 24.66
CA TYR A 274 1.15 -11.37 25.51
C TYR A 274 -0.29 -11.42 26.00
N SER A 275 -0.47 -11.51 27.32
CA SER A 275 -1.78 -11.72 27.96
C SER A 275 -2.28 -10.46 28.65
N ILE A 276 -3.54 -10.14 28.39
CA ILE A 276 -4.34 -9.14 29.09
C ILE A 276 -5.69 -9.74 29.50
N ALA A 277 -6.57 -8.93 30.08
CA ALA A 277 -7.84 -9.42 30.64
C ALA A 277 -9.07 -9.17 29.74
N THR A 278 -8.89 -8.71 28.50
CA THR A 278 -10.02 -8.40 27.60
C THR A 278 -9.61 -8.33 26.12
N PHE A 279 -10.61 -8.20 25.26
CA PHE A 279 -10.55 -8.43 23.82
C PHE A 279 -9.63 -7.47 23.07
N PHE A 280 -8.83 -8.03 22.15
CA PHE A 280 -8.03 -7.28 21.17
C PHE A 280 -8.77 -7.15 19.83
N SER A 281 -8.62 -6.00 19.17
CA SER A 281 -8.87 -5.86 17.73
C SER A 281 -7.92 -6.76 16.92
N SER A 282 -8.12 -6.83 15.61
CA SER A 282 -7.10 -7.41 14.73
C SER A 282 -5.79 -6.61 14.89
N PRO A 283 -4.64 -7.31 15.02
CA PRO A 283 -3.33 -6.67 15.13
C PRO A 283 -2.86 -6.19 13.75
N ILE A 284 -1.97 -5.21 13.75
CA ILE A 284 -1.14 -4.84 12.60
C ILE A 284 0.33 -5.02 12.95
N ILE A 285 1.17 -5.19 11.93
CA ILE A 285 2.63 -5.33 12.07
C ILE A 285 3.26 -4.22 11.24
N ALA A 286 4.09 -3.37 11.85
CA ALA A 286 4.71 -2.23 11.18
C ALA A 286 6.00 -1.83 11.89
N ASP A 287 7.02 -1.39 11.14
CA ASP A 287 8.21 -0.74 11.70
C ASP A 287 7.87 0.72 11.99
N LEU A 288 7.45 1.02 13.22
CA LEU A 288 6.90 2.33 13.54
C LEU A 288 7.99 3.40 13.61
N ASP A 289 9.19 3.04 14.05
CA ASP A 289 10.27 4.01 14.30
C ASP A 289 11.44 3.92 13.32
N ALA A 290 11.25 3.17 12.22
CA ALA A 290 12.19 2.97 11.12
C ALA A 290 13.55 2.43 11.60
N ASP A 291 13.53 1.56 12.62
CA ASP A 291 14.73 0.93 13.19
C ASP A 291 15.07 -0.43 12.55
N GLY A 292 14.21 -0.91 11.65
CA GLY A 292 14.31 -2.19 10.96
C GLY A 292 13.73 -3.37 11.75
N ASN A 293 13.14 -3.15 12.93
CA ASN A 293 12.41 -4.16 13.66
C ASN A 293 10.92 -3.84 13.65
N PHE A 294 10.10 -4.84 13.41
CA PHE A 294 8.65 -4.66 13.43
C PHE A 294 8.08 -4.56 14.85
N GLU A 295 7.16 -3.62 15.03
CA GLU A 295 6.23 -3.56 16.15
C GLU A 295 4.91 -4.25 15.81
N ILE A 296 4.23 -4.70 16.86
CA ILE A 296 2.87 -5.23 16.80
C ILE A 296 1.93 -4.28 17.54
N ILE A 297 0.94 -3.75 16.82
CA ILE A 297 -0.02 -2.79 17.34
C ILE A 297 -1.41 -3.43 17.38
N ALA A 298 -2.07 -3.32 18.53
CA ALA A 298 -3.45 -3.79 18.68
C ALA A 298 -4.27 -2.87 19.59
N GLY A 299 -5.49 -2.58 19.17
CA GLY A 299 -6.51 -1.95 20.00
C GLY A 299 -7.14 -2.95 20.96
N CYS A 300 -7.63 -2.48 22.10
CA CYS A 300 -8.24 -3.33 23.10
C CYS A 300 -9.52 -2.74 23.70
N ASN A 301 -10.47 -3.62 24.08
CA ASN A 301 -11.69 -3.27 24.78
C ASN A 301 -11.47 -2.75 26.21
N ASP A 302 -10.24 -2.78 26.75
CA ASP A 302 -9.87 -2.08 27.98
C ASP A 302 -9.65 -0.57 27.77
N GLN A 303 -9.95 -0.06 26.57
CA GLN A 303 -9.79 1.33 26.16
C GLN A 303 -8.33 1.71 25.95
N LYS A 304 -7.47 0.74 25.60
CA LYS A 304 -6.07 1.00 25.30
C LYS A 304 -5.65 0.51 23.93
N VAL A 305 -4.73 1.25 23.34
CA VAL A 305 -3.88 0.80 22.25
C VAL A 305 -2.59 0.27 22.86
N TYR A 306 -2.18 -0.93 22.46
CA TYR A 306 -0.92 -1.55 22.86
C TYR A 306 0.02 -1.57 21.66
N CYS A 307 1.29 -1.29 21.92
CA CYS A 307 2.39 -1.54 20.99
C CYS A 307 3.41 -2.45 21.68
N LEU A 308 3.76 -3.53 21.01
CA LEU A 308 4.69 -4.55 21.46
C LEU A 308 5.84 -4.65 20.46
N SER A 309 7.04 -4.99 20.93
CA SER A 309 8.15 -5.35 20.05
C SER A 309 7.91 -6.70 19.37
N ASN A 310 8.67 -7.02 18.32
CA ASN A 310 8.73 -8.35 17.69
C ASN A 310 8.90 -9.54 18.66
N GLY A 311 9.48 -9.30 19.85
CA GLY A 311 9.63 -10.28 20.93
C GLY A 311 8.45 -10.38 21.92
N GLY A 312 7.34 -9.68 21.66
CA GLY A 312 6.15 -9.68 22.52
C GLY A 312 6.28 -8.84 23.79
N VAL A 313 7.24 -7.90 23.84
CA VAL A 313 7.44 -7.01 25.00
C VAL A 313 6.72 -5.70 24.75
N GLN A 314 5.85 -5.29 25.68
CA GLN A 314 5.16 -4.00 25.56
C GLN A 314 6.15 -2.82 25.58
N ILE A 315 6.16 -2.05 24.50
CA ILE A 315 6.93 -0.81 24.35
C ILE A 315 6.15 0.33 25.00
N TRP A 316 4.91 0.54 24.55
CA TRP A 316 4.01 1.57 25.08
C TRP A 316 2.55 1.12 25.09
N ASN A 317 1.72 1.86 25.82
CA ASN A 317 0.26 1.80 25.67
C ASN A 317 -0.33 3.20 25.80
N TYR A 318 -1.42 3.45 25.08
CA TYR A 318 -2.15 4.71 25.12
C TYR A 318 -3.60 4.46 25.54
N THR A 319 -4.14 5.27 26.46
CA THR A 319 -5.54 5.12 26.93
C THR A 319 -6.44 6.10 26.20
N ILE A 320 -7.48 5.58 25.56
CA ILE A 320 -8.50 6.35 24.84
C ILE A 320 -9.83 6.41 25.61
N GLY A 321 -10.84 7.05 25.04
CA GLY A 321 -12.11 7.35 25.72
C GLY A 321 -13.12 6.19 25.81
N ALA A 322 -13.02 5.16 24.97
CA ALA A 322 -13.95 4.03 24.94
C ALA A 322 -13.31 2.78 24.30
N MET A 323 -14.13 1.73 24.14
CA MET A 323 -13.72 0.45 23.54
C MET A 323 -13.22 0.62 22.10
N ILE A 324 -12.30 -0.26 21.70
CA ILE A 324 -11.70 -0.30 20.37
C ILE A 324 -12.13 -1.58 19.67
N TYR A 325 -12.78 -1.42 18.51
CA TYR A 325 -13.19 -2.54 17.65
C TYR A 325 -12.52 -2.51 16.28
N SER A 326 -12.04 -1.35 15.84
CA SER A 326 -11.28 -1.21 14.59
C SER A 326 -9.90 -1.82 14.76
N ALA A 327 -9.36 -2.44 13.71
CA ALA A 327 -7.92 -2.63 13.65
C ALA A 327 -7.25 -1.23 13.56
N PRO A 328 -6.00 -1.07 14.01
CA PRO A 328 -5.23 0.11 13.67
C PRO A 328 -4.87 0.15 12.17
N SER A 329 -4.45 1.30 11.68
CA SER A 329 -3.72 1.46 10.41
C SER A 329 -2.52 2.37 10.65
N SER A 330 -1.46 2.24 9.85
CA SER A 330 -0.25 3.05 10.02
C SER A 330 0.28 3.63 8.72
N ALA A 331 0.77 4.87 8.78
CA ALA A 331 1.43 5.58 7.69
C ALA A 331 2.24 6.76 8.25
N ASP A 332 3.28 7.19 7.54
CA ASP A 332 3.97 8.47 7.81
C ASP A 332 3.09 9.63 7.33
N LEU A 333 2.30 10.19 8.24
CA LEU A 333 1.31 11.23 7.92
C LEU A 333 1.93 12.63 7.94
N ASP A 334 3.05 12.81 8.66
CA ASP A 334 3.70 14.10 8.86
C ASP A 334 5.03 14.28 8.11
N GLY A 335 5.47 13.23 7.41
CA GLY A 335 6.68 13.19 6.58
C GLY A 335 7.97 13.19 7.40
N ASP A 336 7.95 12.75 8.66
CA ASP A 336 9.13 12.71 9.53
C ASP A 336 9.95 11.41 9.41
N GLY A 337 9.45 10.44 8.64
CA GLY A 337 10.07 9.15 8.40
C GLY A 337 9.75 8.09 9.47
N THR A 338 8.86 8.39 10.41
CA THR A 338 8.27 7.41 11.33
C THR A 338 6.77 7.26 11.06
N LEU A 339 6.18 6.13 11.46
CA LEU A 339 4.78 5.86 11.18
C LEU A 339 3.88 6.32 12.33
N GLU A 340 2.82 7.06 11.99
CA GLU A 340 1.69 7.31 12.87
C GLU A 340 0.73 6.11 12.88
N VAL A 341 0.09 5.88 14.03
CA VAL A 341 -0.96 4.89 14.21
C VAL A 341 -2.31 5.59 14.29
N LEU A 342 -3.19 5.25 13.35
CA LEU A 342 -4.60 5.66 13.34
C LEU A 342 -5.49 4.59 13.99
N ILE A 343 -6.40 5.01 14.85
CA ILE A 343 -7.33 4.10 15.53
C ILE A 343 -8.71 4.71 15.78
N GLY A 344 -9.77 3.98 15.39
CA GLY A 344 -11.16 4.32 15.65
C GLY A 344 -11.63 3.88 17.04
N SER A 345 -12.55 4.62 17.63
CA SER A 345 -13.14 4.29 18.92
C SER A 345 -14.65 4.49 18.99
N ASN A 346 -15.28 3.76 19.92
CA ASN A 346 -16.68 3.96 20.32
C ASN A 346 -16.93 5.28 21.09
N ASP A 347 -15.92 6.13 21.28
CA ASP A 347 -16.12 7.50 21.80
C ASP A 347 -16.35 8.54 20.68
N ASN A 348 -16.61 8.05 19.46
CA ASN A 348 -16.81 8.82 18.23
C ASN A 348 -15.55 9.54 17.75
N ARG A 349 -14.36 9.06 18.12
CA ARG A 349 -13.10 9.66 17.68
C ARG A 349 -12.24 8.72 16.88
N LEU A 350 -11.57 9.32 15.90
CA LEU A 350 -10.35 8.81 15.29
C LEU A 350 -9.19 9.43 16.05
N TYR A 351 -8.29 8.61 16.55
CA TYR A 351 -7.05 9.04 17.19
C TYR A 351 -5.89 8.83 16.23
N CYS A 352 -4.93 9.76 16.26
CA CYS A 352 -3.62 9.63 15.65
C CYS A 352 -2.56 9.64 16.75
N LEU A 353 -1.77 8.58 16.81
CA LEU A 353 -0.68 8.41 17.76
C LEU A 353 0.65 8.36 17.00
N SER A 354 1.65 9.13 17.42
CA SER A 354 3.02 9.03 16.90
C SER A 354 3.60 7.63 17.14
N HIS A 355 4.69 7.28 16.47
CA HIS A 355 5.46 6.04 16.66
C HIS A 355 5.74 5.66 18.15
N ASN A 356 5.90 6.65 19.04
CA ASN A 356 6.15 6.46 20.48
C ASN A 356 4.89 6.35 21.36
N GLY A 357 3.70 6.35 20.76
CA GLY A 357 2.40 6.23 21.43
C GLY A 357 1.83 7.53 21.99
N SER A 358 2.46 8.68 21.73
CA SER A 358 1.89 9.98 22.10
C SER A 358 0.79 10.41 21.13
N GLN A 359 -0.32 10.96 21.63
CA GLN A 359 -1.41 11.43 20.76
C GLN A 359 -1.04 12.77 20.14
N GLU A 360 -1.09 12.82 18.82
CA GLU A 360 -0.83 14.03 18.05
C GLU A 360 -2.10 14.85 17.86
N TRP A 361 -3.13 14.19 17.34
CA TRP A 361 -4.43 14.79 17.07
C TRP A 361 -5.56 13.76 17.20
N ASN A 362 -6.80 14.25 17.18
CA ASN A 362 -7.98 13.42 17.02
C ASN A 362 -9.03 14.15 16.18
N PHE A 363 -9.88 13.37 15.52
CA PHE A 363 -11.04 13.85 14.77
C PHE A 363 -12.31 13.27 15.38
N THR A 364 -13.36 14.08 15.54
CA THR A 364 -14.61 13.65 16.20
C THR A 364 -15.76 13.59 15.20
N THR A 365 -16.35 12.41 15.04
CA THR A 365 -17.56 12.14 14.26
C THR A 365 -18.81 12.23 15.15
N SER A 366 -20.00 12.01 14.58
CA SER A 366 -21.26 11.99 15.36
C SER A 366 -21.67 10.59 15.85
N GLY A 367 -20.86 9.57 15.58
CA GLY A 367 -21.10 8.18 15.99
C GLY A 367 -19.82 7.34 15.99
N ASP A 368 -19.90 6.16 16.58
CA ASP A 368 -18.76 5.25 16.78
C ASP A 368 -17.95 5.04 15.49
N ILE A 369 -16.63 4.96 15.63
CA ILE A 369 -15.72 4.56 14.55
C ILE A 369 -15.25 3.15 14.89
N ARG A 370 -15.79 2.15 14.19
CA ARG A 370 -15.47 0.72 14.43
C ARG A 370 -14.81 0.04 13.24
N THR A 371 -14.61 0.80 12.18
CA THR A 371 -13.97 0.39 10.95
C THR A 371 -12.52 0.84 10.99
N THR A 372 -11.64 0.12 10.34
CA THR A 372 -10.26 0.56 10.18
C THR A 372 -10.22 1.73 9.17
N PRO A 373 -9.50 2.82 9.45
CA PRO A 373 -9.31 3.91 8.48
C PRO A 373 -8.52 3.45 7.26
N ALA A 374 -8.78 4.05 6.10
CA ALA A 374 -7.97 3.91 4.88
C ALA A 374 -7.19 5.19 4.62
N ILE A 375 -5.97 5.07 4.09
CA ILE A 375 -5.03 6.18 3.95
C ILE A 375 -4.51 6.22 2.50
N ALA A 376 -4.69 7.30 1.77
CA ALA A 376 -4.12 7.42 0.42
C ALA A 376 -4.06 8.87 -0.01
N ASP A 377 -3.13 9.24 -0.88
CA ASP A 377 -3.19 10.51 -1.60
C ASP A 377 -4.32 10.48 -2.63
N LEU A 378 -5.52 10.91 -2.21
CA LEU A 378 -6.75 10.76 -2.98
C LEU A 378 -6.86 11.74 -4.16
N ASP A 379 -6.20 12.91 -4.04
CA ASP A 379 -6.23 13.97 -5.06
C ASP A 379 -4.88 14.23 -5.76
N GLY A 380 -3.87 13.40 -5.48
CA GLY A 380 -2.57 13.42 -6.16
C GLY A 380 -1.76 14.67 -5.82
N ASP A 381 -1.96 15.25 -4.63
CA ASP A 381 -1.28 16.47 -4.19
C ASP A 381 0.02 16.20 -3.41
N GLY A 382 0.35 14.93 -3.19
CA GLY A 382 1.48 14.44 -2.41
C GLY A 382 1.24 14.43 -0.91
N ILE A 383 0.00 14.64 -0.45
CA ILE A 383 -0.36 14.60 0.97
C ILE A 383 -1.42 13.53 1.18
N LEU A 384 -1.15 12.60 2.09
CA LEU A 384 -2.09 11.52 2.40
C LEU A 384 -3.41 12.05 2.95
N ASP A 385 -4.51 11.52 2.43
CA ASP A 385 -5.86 11.68 2.97
C ASP A 385 -6.28 10.46 3.78
N ILE A 386 -7.24 10.66 4.68
CA ILE A 386 -7.81 9.59 5.49
C ILE A 386 -9.29 9.42 5.16
N ILE A 387 -9.66 8.24 4.69
CA ILE A 387 -11.06 7.82 4.61
C ILE A 387 -11.42 7.04 5.87
N LEU A 388 -12.49 7.46 6.55
CA LEU A 388 -13.05 6.73 7.68
C LEU A 388 -14.56 6.62 7.58
N CYS A 389 -15.08 5.54 8.16
CA CYS A 389 -16.50 5.23 8.19
C CYS A 389 -17.03 5.30 9.63
N SER A 390 -18.23 5.85 9.80
CA SER A 390 -18.83 6.02 11.13
C SER A 390 -20.24 5.44 11.20
N TYR A 391 -20.62 5.02 12.42
CA TYR A 391 -21.98 4.61 12.77
C TYR A 391 -23.02 5.74 12.64
N ASP A 392 -22.59 6.98 12.44
CA ASP A 392 -23.48 8.09 12.07
C ASP A 392 -23.97 8.06 10.61
N SER A 393 -23.66 6.98 9.88
CA SER A 393 -24.02 6.76 8.47
C SER A 393 -23.23 7.63 7.48
N LYS A 394 -22.06 8.15 7.88
CA LYS A 394 -21.20 8.91 6.98
C LYS A 394 -19.87 8.23 6.70
N VAL A 395 -19.41 8.42 5.47
CA VAL A 395 -18.01 8.36 5.08
C VAL A 395 -17.43 9.74 5.22
N TYR A 396 -16.25 9.87 5.83
CA TYR A 396 -15.51 11.12 5.93
C TYR A 396 -14.20 10.96 5.18
N CYS A 397 -13.83 11.98 4.41
CA CYS A 397 -12.47 12.19 3.92
C CYS A 397 -11.85 13.34 4.70
N LEU A 398 -10.72 13.06 5.33
CA LEU A 398 -9.94 14.03 6.08
C LEU A 398 -8.68 14.36 5.30
N GLY A 399 -8.36 15.65 5.22
CA GLY A 399 -7.09 16.13 4.67
C GLY A 399 -6.31 16.94 5.70
N PHE A 400 -5.06 17.27 5.35
CA PHE A 400 -4.15 18.02 6.21
C PHE A 400 -3.82 19.40 5.65
N SER A 401 -3.66 20.36 6.56
CA SER A 401 -3.25 21.72 6.22
C SER A 401 -1.80 21.93 6.64
N GLY A 402 -0.88 21.92 5.66
CA GLY A 402 0.56 22.05 5.84
C GLY A 402 1.27 21.55 4.58
N VAL A 403 2.49 22.03 4.30
CA VAL A 403 3.31 21.40 3.25
C VAL A 403 3.97 20.21 3.90
N ILE A 404 3.47 19.03 3.57
CA ILE A 404 4.06 17.74 3.87
C ILE A 404 4.48 17.21 2.49
N SER A 405 5.72 16.78 2.37
CA SER A 405 6.17 16.12 1.16
C SER A 405 6.12 14.62 1.43
N SER A 406 5.02 13.99 1.07
CA SER A 406 4.98 12.55 0.80
C SER A 406 4.79 12.36 -0.72
N GLY A 407 5.17 11.21 -1.24
CA GLY A 407 4.92 10.87 -2.64
C GLY A 407 3.42 10.67 -2.90
N ASN A 408 3.08 10.28 -4.12
CA ASN A 408 1.82 9.55 -4.32
C ASN A 408 1.97 8.27 -3.49
N GLN A 409 1.15 8.06 -2.47
CA GLN A 409 1.16 6.82 -1.69
C GLN A 409 -0.28 6.40 -1.48
N GLN A 410 -0.54 5.10 -1.57
CA GLN A 410 -1.87 4.56 -1.45
C GLN A 410 -1.89 3.48 -0.37
N TRP A 411 -3.08 3.00 -0.03
CA TRP A 411 -3.18 1.92 0.93
C TRP A 411 -4.26 0.98 0.51
N TYR A 412 -3.90 -0.29 0.57
CA TYR A 412 -4.83 -1.39 0.41
C TYR A 412 -5.02 -2.09 1.75
N HIS A 413 -6.16 -1.75 2.36
CA HIS A 413 -6.91 -2.41 3.43
C HIS A 413 -6.14 -3.30 4.46
N PRO A 414 -6.38 -3.19 5.78
CA PRO A 414 -5.68 -3.97 6.81
C PRO A 414 -6.20 -5.41 6.92
N ARG A 415 -7.18 -5.75 6.09
CA ARG A 415 -7.72 -7.08 5.87
C ARG A 415 -7.76 -7.35 4.36
N GLY A 416 -6.85 -6.73 3.60
CA GLY A 416 -6.82 -6.76 2.13
C GLY A 416 -5.40 -6.62 1.54
N SER A 417 -4.38 -6.20 2.30
CA SER A 417 -3.07 -6.82 2.13
C SER A 417 -3.26 -8.31 2.39
N ILE A 418 -2.83 -9.15 1.45
CA ILE A 418 -2.94 -10.60 1.56
C ILE A 418 -2.25 -11.10 2.85
N PHE A 419 -1.27 -10.35 3.35
CA PHE A 419 -0.53 -10.62 4.58
C PHE A 419 -1.20 -10.09 5.87
N GLY A 420 -2.20 -9.21 5.75
CA GLY A 420 -2.90 -8.63 6.90
C GLY A 420 -2.03 -7.70 7.76
N THR A 421 -1.00 -7.08 7.18
CA THR A 421 -0.05 -6.21 7.90
C THR A 421 -0.66 -4.87 8.29
N GLY A 422 -1.54 -4.31 7.46
CA GLY A 422 -2.23 -3.03 7.72
C GLY A 422 -1.36 -1.78 7.56
N VAL A 423 -0.27 -1.90 6.81
CA VAL A 423 0.69 -0.84 6.47
C VAL A 423 0.39 -0.25 5.09
N LEU A 424 0.82 1.02 4.87
CA LEU A 424 0.82 1.76 3.59
C LEU A 424 1.47 0.95 2.45
N ASP A 425 1.00 1.17 1.22
CA ASP A 425 1.59 0.70 -0.04
C ASP A 425 2.03 1.95 -0.83
N THR A 426 3.32 2.24 -0.78
CA THR A 426 3.89 3.54 -1.14
C THR A 426 3.89 3.80 -2.64
N ASP A 427 4.06 2.79 -3.50
CA ASP A 427 4.08 2.95 -4.96
C ASP A 427 2.87 2.36 -5.68
N SER A 428 1.91 1.82 -4.92
CA SER A 428 0.57 1.44 -5.35
C SER A 428 0.55 0.22 -6.26
N ASP A 429 1.45 -0.72 -6.02
CA ASP A 429 1.64 -1.91 -6.84
C ASP A 429 1.00 -3.19 -6.28
N LEU A 430 0.28 -3.06 -5.14
CA LEU A 430 -0.37 -4.10 -4.34
C LEU A 430 0.54 -4.80 -3.30
N LEU A 431 1.80 -4.39 -3.17
CA LEU A 431 2.74 -4.86 -2.17
C LEU A 431 2.94 -3.78 -1.10
N ASP A 432 2.51 -4.04 0.15
CA ASP A 432 2.72 -3.05 1.21
C ASP A 432 4.20 -2.91 1.60
N ASP A 433 4.64 -1.72 2.05
CA ASP A 433 6.04 -1.39 2.32
C ASP A 433 6.78 -2.39 3.24
N THR A 434 6.02 -3.00 4.16
CA THR A 434 6.55 -4.03 5.07
C THR A 434 6.87 -5.32 4.33
N THR A 435 5.98 -5.70 3.41
CA THR A 435 6.15 -6.86 2.54
C THR A 435 7.23 -6.60 1.49
N GLU A 436 7.32 -5.40 0.94
CA GLU A 436 8.41 -5.01 0.04
C GLU A 436 9.80 -5.17 0.68
N GLY A 437 9.94 -4.75 1.95
CA GLY A 437 11.16 -4.97 2.71
C GLY A 437 11.56 -6.44 2.82
N TYR A 438 10.59 -7.37 2.82
CA TYR A 438 10.83 -8.82 2.81
C TYR A 438 11.30 -9.33 1.45
N TYR A 439 10.66 -8.88 0.35
CA TYR A 439 11.06 -9.25 -1.01
C TYR A 439 12.28 -8.47 -1.53
N GLY A 440 12.69 -7.40 -0.83
CA GLY A 440 13.84 -6.57 -1.21
C GLY A 440 13.54 -5.59 -2.34
N THR A 441 12.27 -5.30 -2.59
CA THR A 441 11.78 -4.37 -3.60
C THR A 441 11.88 -2.92 -3.11
N ASN A 442 11.62 -1.97 -3.99
CA ASN A 442 11.78 -0.55 -3.72
C ASN A 442 10.42 0.13 -3.55
N THR A 443 10.11 0.50 -2.30
CA THR A 443 8.84 1.11 -1.91
C THR A 443 8.37 2.33 -2.70
N LEU A 444 9.26 2.99 -3.43
CA LEU A 444 8.95 4.18 -4.23
C LEU A 444 8.84 3.87 -5.73
N ASN A 445 8.87 2.60 -6.13
CA ASN A 445 8.99 2.18 -7.51
C ASN A 445 8.33 0.81 -7.72
N ALA A 446 7.09 0.87 -8.19
CA ALA A 446 6.20 -0.26 -8.43
C ALA A 446 6.73 -1.39 -9.32
N ASP A 447 7.91 -1.26 -9.93
CA ASP A 447 8.54 -2.21 -10.85
C ASP A 447 10.07 -2.12 -10.64
N SER A 448 10.56 -2.85 -9.65
CA SER A 448 11.89 -2.72 -9.07
C SER A 448 13.02 -3.15 -10.00
N ASP A 449 12.78 -4.10 -10.90
CA ASP A 449 13.75 -4.56 -11.89
C ASP A 449 13.51 -3.99 -13.31
N SER A 450 12.41 -3.27 -13.50
CA SER A 450 12.06 -2.54 -14.72
C SER A 450 11.76 -3.45 -15.92
N ASP A 451 11.19 -4.63 -15.67
CA ASP A 451 10.78 -5.60 -16.68
C ASP A 451 9.34 -5.38 -17.21
N THR A 452 8.61 -4.42 -16.64
CA THR A 452 7.22 -4.01 -16.92
C THR A 452 6.11 -4.75 -16.16
N ILE A 453 6.45 -5.70 -15.30
CA ILE A 453 5.55 -6.29 -14.31
C ILE A 453 5.74 -5.54 -12.99
N ALA A 454 4.65 -5.28 -12.27
CA ALA A 454 4.76 -4.58 -11.00
C ALA A 454 5.14 -5.55 -9.86
N ASP A 455 5.92 -5.13 -8.85
CA ASP A 455 6.45 -6.05 -7.82
C ASP A 455 5.33 -6.79 -7.09
N GLY A 456 4.24 -6.11 -6.77
CA GLY A 456 3.04 -6.72 -6.21
C GLY A 456 2.34 -7.70 -7.15
N GLN A 457 2.34 -7.48 -8.47
CA GLN A 457 1.82 -8.47 -9.43
C GLN A 457 2.73 -9.69 -9.51
N GLU A 458 4.04 -9.48 -9.49
CA GLU A 458 5.02 -10.56 -9.45
C GLU A 458 4.88 -11.41 -8.20
N VAL A 459 4.69 -10.80 -7.04
CA VAL A 459 4.50 -11.55 -5.80
C VAL A 459 3.16 -12.27 -5.77
N ILE A 460 2.07 -11.58 -6.14
CA ILE A 460 0.69 -12.02 -5.86
C ILE A 460 0.08 -12.87 -6.99
N ILE A 461 0.48 -12.60 -8.23
CA ILE A 461 -0.11 -13.19 -9.44
C ILE A 461 0.91 -14.13 -10.10
N TYR A 462 2.05 -13.61 -10.55
CA TYR A 462 2.96 -14.36 -11.42
C TYR A 462 3.96 -15.25 -10.66
N ILE A 463 4.15 -14.94 -9.38
CA ILE A 463 5.06 -15.60 -8.44
C ILE A 463 6.47 -15.72 -9.03
N THR A 464 6.94 -14.60 -9.57
CA THR A 464 8.29 -14.36 -10.07
C THR A 464 9.14 -13.67 -8.99
N ASN A 465 10.42 -13.45 -9.27
CA ASN A 465 11.32 -12.74 -8.37
C ASN A 465 11.30 -11.24 -8.71
N PRO A 466 10.69 -10.37 -7.87
CA PRO A 466 10.45 -8.97 -8.19
C PRO A 466 11.67 -8.05 -8.17
N THR A 467 12.86 -8.64 -8.24
CA THR A 467 14.13 -7.92 -8.27
C THR A 467 15.04 -8.45 -9.37
N SER A 468 14.48 -9.24 -10.29
CA SER A 468 15.18 -9.97 -11.34
C SER A 468 14.29 -10.06 -12.57
N ASP A 469 14.62 -9.26 -13.58
CA ASP A 469 13.94 -9.20 -14.89
C ASP A 469 13.85 -10.55 -15.63
N ASP A 470 14.61 -11.56 -15.21
CA ASP A 470 14.65 -12.94 -15.69
C ASP A 470 14.74 -13.85 -14.45
N SER A 471 13.60 -14.38 -13.99
CA SER A 471 13.48 -15.08 -12.71
C SER A 471 14.27 -16.39 -12.66
N ASP A 472 14.27 -17.13 -13.76
CA ASP A 472 14.91 -18.44 -13.82
C ASP A 472 16.34 -18.40 -14.41
N LEU A 473 16.75 -17.28 -15.01
CA LEU A 473 18.03 -17.01 -15.65
C LEU A 473 18.28 -17.81 -16.93
N ASP A 474 17.27 -18.09 -17.75
CA ASP A 474 17.39 -18.75 -19.05
C ASP A 474 17.71 -17.78 -20.22
N GLY A 475 17.43 -16.48 -20.03
CA GLY A 475 17.68 -15.42 -21.00
C GLY A 475 16.44 -14.82 -21.66
N LEU A 476 15.23 -15.23 -21.28
CA LEU A 476 13.98 -14.51 -21.50
C LEU A 476 13.64 -13.68 -20.25
N THR A 477 12.95 -12.55 -20.44
CA THR A 477 12.44 -11.78 -19.31
C THR A 477 11.06 -12.29 -18.87
N ASP A 478 10.69 -12.09 -17.61
CA ASP A 478 9.43 -12.61 -17.07
C ASP A 478 8.22 -12.07 -17.87
N ASP A 479 8.25 -10.79 -18.26
CA ASP A 479 7.27 -10.18 -19.17
C ASP A 479 7.17 -10.87 -20.55
N GLU A 480 8.29 -11.29 -21.13
CA GLU A 480 8.34 -12.01 -22.40
C GLU A 480 7.70 -13.40 -22.25
N GLU A 481 8.02 -14.10 -21.17
CA GLU A 481 7.49 -15.43 -20.89
C GLU A 481 5.98 -15.41 -20.65
N ILE A 482 5.50 -14.49 -19.81
CA ILE A 482 4.10 -14.39 -19.43
C ILE A 482 3.23 -13.89 -20.59
N PHE A 483 3.61 -12.77 -21.22
CA PHE A 483 2.71 -12.09 -22.17
C PHE A 483 2.95 -12.43 -23.64
N ILE A 484 4.11 -12.97 -24.00
CA ILE A 484 4.47 -13.25 -25.40
C ILE A 484 4.53 -14.74 -25.69
N TYR A 485 5.26 -15.50 -24.86
CA TYR A 485 5.58 -16.90 -25.14
C TYR A 485 4.68 -17.90 -24.42
N ASN A 486 3.99 -17.45 -23.36
CA ASN A 486 3.16 -18.28 -22.50
C ASN A 486 3.96 -19.48 -21.97
N THR A 487 5.18 -19.21 -21.49
CA THR A 487 6.07 -20.16 -20.79
C THR A 487 6.02 -19.90 -19.28
N ASP A 488 6.62 -20.79 -18.48
CA ASP A 488 6.70 -20.64 -17.02
C ASP A 488 7.99 -19.88 -16.65
N PRO A 489 7.90 -18.61 -16.19
CA PRO A 489 9.07 -17.75 -15.92
C PRO A 489 9.98 -18.26 -14.80
N ASN A 490 9.54 -19.28 -14.06
CA ASN A 490 10.33 -19.91 -13.01
C ASN A 490 11.00 -21.22 -13.47
N LYS A 491 10.87 -21.60 -14.75
CA LYS A 491 11.40 -22.85 -15.30
C LYS A 491 12.08 -22.62 -16.63
N LYS A 492 13.41 -22.79 -16.61
CA LYS A 492 14.23 -22.68 -17.83
C LYS A 492 13.73 -23.52 -19.00
N ASP A 493 13.01 -24.60 -18.74
CA ASP A 493 12.54 -25.61 -19.69
C ASP A 493 11.10 -25.93 -19.29
N THR A 494 10.16 -25.20 -19.89
CA THR A 494 8.73 -25.21 -19.51
C THR A 494 8.11 -26.58 -19.73
N ASP A 495 8.37 -27.21 -20.88
CA ASP A 495 7.79 -28.50 -21.24
C ASP A 495 8.60 -29.72 -20.79
N SER A 496 9.77 -29.47 -20.18
CA SER A 496 10.69 -30.45 -19.62
C SER A 496 11.25 -31.46 -20.63
N ASP A 497 11.45 -31.03 -21.88
CA ASP A 497 12.00 -31.87 -22.96
C ASP A 497 13.54 -31.90 -23.01
N GLY A 498 14.19 -31.01 -22.26
CA GLY A 498 15.64 -30.86 -22.13
C GLY A 498 16.25 -29.68 -22.90
N TYR A 499 15.46 -28.84 -23.56
CA TYR A 499 15.89 -27.56 -24.13
C TYR A 499 15.32 -26.40 -23.30
N SER A 500 16.05 -25.28 -23.25
CA SER A 500 15.51 -24.12 -22.54
C SER A 500 14.56 -23.34 -23.43
N ASP A 501 13.60 -22.64 -22.86
CA ASP A 501 12.59 -21.88 -23.60
C ASP A 501 13.26 -20.85 -24.53
N TYR A 502 14.28 -20.14 -24.02
CA TYR A 502 15.13 -19.27 -24.83
C TYR A 502 15.76 -19.97 -26.04
N ILE A 503 16.27 -21.20 -25.86
CA ILE A 503 16.87 -21.98 -26.95
C ILE A 503 15.80 -22.32 -27.99
N GLU A 504 14.65 -22.78 -27.56
CA GLU A 504 13.56 -23.19 -28.44
C GLU A 504 13.06 -22.05 -29.31
N ILE A 505 12.76 -20.91 -28.67
CA ILE A 505 12.36 -19.68 -29.34
C ILE A 505 13.45 -19.19 -30.30
N SER A 506 14.73 -19.24 -29.89
CA SER A 506 15.85 -18.81 -30.75
C SER A 506 16.05 -19.68 -31.99
N TYR A 507 15.61 -20.95 -31.95
CA TYR A 507 15.69 -21.91 -33.05
C TYR A 507 14.35 -22.20 -33.74
N GLY A 508 13.25 -21.59 -33.25
CA GLY A 508 11.91 -21.65 -33.82
C GLY A 508 11.16 -22.95 -33.56
N SER A 509 11.45 -23.66 -32.47
CA SER A 509 10.56 -24.69 -31.91
C SER A 509 9.56 -24.08 -30.92
N ASP A 510 8.54 -24.84 -30.55
CA ASP A 510 7.49 -24.45 -29.59
C ASP A 510 7.88 -24.87 -28.16
N PRO A 511 8.19 -23.92 -27.25
CA PRO A 511 8.65 -24.21 -25.88
C PRO A 511 7.58 -24.87 -24.98
N ASN A 512 6.36 -25.02 -25.50
CA ASN A 512 5.24 -25.64 -24.81
C ASN A 512 4.86 -27.02 -25.38
N ASP A 513 5.59 -27.54 -26.38
CA ASP A 513 5.36 -28.88 -26.95
C ASP A 513 6.61 -29.75 -26.88
N SER A 514 6.63 -30.62 -25.86
CA SER A 514 7.71 -31.61 -25.61
C SER A 514 8.07 -32.57 -26.77
N ASN A 515 7.38 -32.48 -27.91
CA ASN A 515 7.68 -33.22 -29.13
C ASN A 515 8.26 -32.35 -30.27
N ASP A 516 8.26 -31.03 -30.14
CA ASP A 516 8.80 -30.09 -31.11
C ASP A 516 10.17 -29.57 -30.66
N HIS A 517 11.23 -30.28 -31.04
CA HIS A 517 12.56 -29.95 -30.56
C HIS A 517 13.33 -29.03 -31.53
N PRO A 518 14.23 -28.17 -31.01
CA PRO A 518 15.16 -27.45 -31.83
C PRO A 518 16.14 -28.40 -32.55
N PRO A 519 16.79 -27.97 -33.65
CA PRO A 519 17.66 -28.83 -34.42
C PRO A 519 18.84 -29.35 -33.58
N THR A 520 19.00 -30.69 -33.50
CA THR A 520 20.08 -31.41 -32.78
C THR A 520 21.54 -30.99 -33.07
N THR A 521 21.78 -30.07 -34.01
CA THR A 521 23.07 -29.41 -34.21
C THR A 521 22.94 -27.90 -33.96
N ILE A 522 23.12 -27.52 -32.70
CA ILE A 522 23.20 -26.13 -32.23
C ILE A 522 24.51 -25.52 -32.75
N THR A 523 24.51 -24.98 -33.98
CA THR A 523 25.54 -24.02 -34.39
C THR A 523 25.12 -22.65 -33.87
N PRO A 524 25.97 -21.93 -33.13
CA PRO A 524 25.60 -20.62 -32.59
C PRO A 524 25.17 -19.70 -33.74
N PRO A 525 24.12 -18.87 -33.56
CA PRO A 525 23.72 -17.92 -34.58
C PRO A 525 24.91 -17.02 -34.92
N PRO A 526 25.02 -16.55 -36.18
CA PRO A 526 26.07 -15.61 -36.54
C PRO A 526 25.88 -14.38 -35.66
N VAL A 527 26.85 -14.11 -34.78
CA VAL A 527 26.90 -12.87 -33.98
C VAL A 527 26.69 -11.73 -34.96
N THR A 528 25.53 -11.09 -34.88
CA THR A 528 25.25 -9.89 -35.64
C THR A 528 26.00 -8.79 -34.92
N VAL A 529 27.28 -8.65 -35.27
CA VAL A 529 28.08 -7.51 -34.83
C VAL A 529 27.43 -6.29 -35.48
N THR A 530 26.57 -5.60 -34.73
CA THR A 530 26.22 -4.22 -35.06
C THR A 530 27.53 -3.47 -35.22
N PRO A 531 27.80 -2.85 -36.39
CA PRO A 531 29.03 -2.11 -36.57
C PRO A 531 29.10 -1.02 -35.49
N PRO A 532 30.29 -0.76 -34.91
CA PRO A 532 30.41 0.27 -33.90
C PRO A 532 29.94 1.61 -34.51
N PRO A 533 29.25 2.46 -33.73
CA PRO A 533 28.76 3.74 -34.23
C PRO A 533 29.92 4.51 -34.85
N GLU A 534 29.71 4.99 -36.08
CA GLU A 534 30.70 5.76 -36.82
C GLU A 534 31.28 6.85 -35.94
N THR A 535 32.61 6.82 -35.77
CA THR A 535 33.33 7.85 -35.05
C THR A 535 33.28 9.14 -35.88
N ILE A 536 32.29 9.98 -35.62
CA ILE A 536 32.27 11.35 -36.14
C ILE A 536 33.42 12.10 -35.47
N THR A 537 34.48 12.30 -36.23
CA THR A 537 35.60 13.17 -35.85
C THR A 537 35.14 14.62 -35.94
N LEU A 538 34.87 15.24 -34.79
CA LEU A 538 34.67 16.69 -34.71
C LEU A 538 36.03 17.41 -34.92
N PRO A 539 36.06 18.54 -35.66
CA PRO A 539 37.27 19.34 -35.81
C PRO A 539 37.59 20.09 -34.50
N PRO A 540 38.85 20.55 -34.33
CA PRO A 540 39.24 21.20 -33.08
C PRO A 540 38.75 22.65 -33.07
N GLU A 541 37.74 22.96 -32.25
CA GLU A 541 37.37 24.34 -31.95
C GLU A 541 37.69 24.70 -30.50
N THR A 542 38.77 25.45 -30.35
CA THR A 542 38.96 26.43 -29.29
C THR A 542 37.94 27.55 -29.45
N THR A 543 37.02 27.75 -28.51
CA THR A 543 36.67 29.09 -27.96
C THR A 543 35.68 28.97 -26.80
N THR A 544 35.93 29.76 -25.77
CA THR A 544 35.09 30.01 -24.60
C THR A 544 33.74 30.63 -24.96
N HIS A 545 32.63 30.07 -24.48
CA HIS A 545 31.35 30.78 -24.37
C HIS A 545 30.80 30.67 -22.95
N ASN A 546 30.73 31.80 -22.24
CA ASN A 546 29.95 31.94 -21.01
C ASN A 546 28.47 31.87 -21.38
N GLN A 547 27.73 30.89 -20.85
CA GLN A 547 26.27 30.93 -20.85
C GLN A 547 25.77 31.66 -19.60
N THR A 548 24.90 32.65 -19.81
CA THR A 548 24.16 33.35 -18.76
C THR A 548 22.77 32.72 -18.70
N ILE A 549 22.42 32.05 -17.61
CA ILE A 549 21.06 31.54 -17.38
C ILE A 549 20.22 32.66 -16.79
N THR A 550 19.08 32.99 -17.40
CA THR A 550 18.11 33.94 -16.88
C THR A 550 16.87 33.16 -16.43
N ILE A 551 16.60 33.11 -15.12
CA ILE A 551 15.38 32.52 -14.58
C ILE A 551 14.33 33.64 -14.47
N THR A 552 13.15 33.42 -15.04
CA THR A 552 12.02 34.35 -14.93
C THR A 552 10.98 33.75 -13.99
N ALA A 553 10.85 34.31 -12.78
CA ALA A 553 9.75 33.98 -11.88
C ALA A 553 8.66 35.05 -12.04
N GLY A 554 7.44 34.63 -12.39
CA GLY A 554 6.26 35.49 -12.45
C GLY A 554 5.34 35.22 -11.25
N ILE A 555 5.05 36.25 -10.46
CA ILE A 555 3.99 36.20 -9.44
C ILE A 555 2.76 36.90 -10.02
N MET A 556 1.64 36.19 -10.14
CA MET A 556 0.36 36.73 -10.60
C MET A 556 -0.38 37.42 -9.45
N LEU A 557 -0.67 38.72 -9.60
CA LEU A 557 -1.61 39.46 -8.76
C LEU A 557 -2.53 40.28 -9.67
N GLY A 558 -3.60 39.64 -10.15
CA GLY A 558 -4.61 40.28 -11.00
C GLY A 558 -4.08 40.75 -12.36
N SER A 559 -4.86 41.61 -13.04
CA SER A 559 -4.76 41.89 -14.47
C SER A 559 -3.58 42.77 -14.93
N VAL A 560 -2.47 42.85 -14.17
CA VAL A 560 -1.26 43.60 -14.56
C VAL A 560 0.01 42.84 -14.15
N VAL A 561 0.81 42.39 -15.12
CA VAL A 561 2.12 41.75 -14.91
C VAL A 561 3.20 42.80 -14.72
N LEU A 562 3.93 42.75 -13.59
CA LEU A 562 5.10 43.58 -13.31
C LEU A 562 6.36 42.70 -13.38
N ILE A 563 7.26 42.94 -14.34
CA ILE A 563 8.52 42.19 -14.48
C ILE A 563 9.62 42.94 -13.73
N VAL A 564 10.22 42.30 -12.71
CA VAL A 564 11.44 42.78 -12.04
C VAL A 564 12.54 41.74 -12.25
N ALA A 565 13.60 42.10 -12.96
CA ALA A 565 14.76 41.23 -13.20
C ALA A 565 15.91 41.59 -12.26
N SER A 566 16.42 40.60 -11.52
CA SER A 566 17.72 40.67 -10.83
C SER A 566 18.52 39.42 -11.12
N SER A 567 19.75 39.58 -11.61
CA SER A 567 20.67 38.50 -11.99
C SER A 567 21.56 38.07 -10.82
N LEU A 568 21.58 36.78 -10.48
CA LEU A 568 22.53 36.14 -9.57
C LEU A 568 23.54 35.31 -10.41
N THR A 569 24.82 35.32 -10.06
CA THR A 569 25.87 34.53 -10.75
C THR A 569 26.42 33.46 -9.81
N ILE A 570 26.33 32.19 -10.19
CA ILE A 570 26.91 31.05 -9.45
C ILE A 570 28.07 30.48 -10.27
N SER A 571 29.22 30.27 -9.65
CA SER A 571 30.40 29.62 -10.25
C SER A 571 30.55 28.21 -9.66
N VAL A 572 30.44 27.16 -10.49
CA VAL A 572 30.69 25.76 -10.09
C VAL A 572 32.12 25.37 -10.48
N ILE A 573 32.91 24.86 -9.53
CA ILE A 573 34.25 24.29 -9.75
C ILE A 573 34.13 22.77 -9.66
N VAL A 574 34.33 22.06 -10.77
CA VAL A 574 34.34 20.58 -10.79
C VAL A 574 35.79 20.07 -10.74
N TYR A 575 36.14 19.31 -9.71
CA TYR A 575 37.41 18.56 -9.64
C TYR A 575 37.23 17.13 -10.17
N ARG A 576 38.00 16.74 -11.20
CA ARG A 576 38.05 15.37 -11.71
C ARG A 576 39.17 14.58 -11.01
N ARG A 577 38.83 13.56 -10.22
CA ARG A 577 39.79 12.64 -9.58
C ARG A 577 40.09 11.48 -10.55
N ARG A 578 41.33 11.37 -11.04
CA ARG A 578 41.79 10.19 -11.80
C ARG A 578 42.12 9.06 -10.81
N ARG A 579 41.45 7.90 -10.92
CA ARG A 579 41.94 6.64 -10.36
C ARG A 579 42.87 5.97 -11.39
N LYS A 580 43.96 5.40 -10.89
CA LYS A 580 44.83 4.46 -11.61
C LYS A 580 44.32 3.05 -11.37
#